data_AF-A0AAN4N368-F1
#
_entry.id   AF-A0AAN4N368-F1
#
_cell.length_a   1.000
_cell.length_b   1.000
_cell.length_c   1.000
_cell.angle_alpha   90.00
_cell.angle_beta   90.00
_cell.angle_gamma   90.00
#
_symmetry.space_group_name_H-M   'P 1'
#
loop_
_entity.id
_entity.type
_entity.pdbx_description
1 polymer ?
#
loop_
_entity_poly.entity_id
_entity_poly.type
_entity_poly.pdbx_seq_one_letter_code
_entity_poly.pdbx_strand_id
1 'polypeptide(L)'
;MISLTDDRKMLGYGLLGAYPNISHFVTTRHGGYSEGAYASFNCSPFSGDELERVEKNQTLLFQSLSQAPRHLIIPFQTHGTKILPVDEKFLGASGQQQQEMLNGIDALITTEPGCCICISTADCIPVLLYDRVHHAVAAVHAGWRGTVEYIVGHTLEKMRAVFGTEGQDVIACIGPGISLQSFEVGDEVYESLVLTLIISGLQRIL
;
A
#
# COMPACT_ATOMS: atom_id res chain seq x y z
N MET A 1 6.41 -6.39 -13.47
CA MET A 1 7.32 -5.91 -12.40
C MET A 1 8.77 -6.21 -12.78
N ILE A 2 9.71 -5.47 -12.21
CA ILE A 2 11.17 -5.63 -12.38
C ILE A 2 11.79 -6.02 -11.04
N SER A 3 12.93 -6.70 -11.04
CA SER A 3 13.67 -6.92 -9.80
C SER A 3 14.39 -5.64 -9.39
N LEU A 4 14.35 -5.28 -8.11
CA LEU A 4 15.12 -4.15 -7.55
C LEU A 4 16.37 -4.63 -6.81
N THR A 5 16.40 -5.89 -6.41
CA THR A 5 17.56 -6.54 -5.78
C THR A 5 17.94 -7.79 -6.56
N ASP A 6 19.21 -8.17 -6.53
CA ASP A 6 19.72 -9.36 -7.26
C ASP A 6 19.08 -10.67 -6.76
N ASP A 7 18.78 -10.72 -5.46
CA ASP A 7 18.13 -11.83 -4.79
C ASP A 7 16.60 -11.86 -4.93
N ARG A 8 16.02 -10.92 -5.70
CA ARG A 8 14.57 -10.76 -5.93
C ARG A 8 13.75 -10.58 -4.65
N LYS A 9 14.37 -10.18 -3.53
CA LYS A 9 13.65 -9.86 -2.29
C LYS A 9 12.70 -8.68 -2.49
N MET A 10 13.03 -7.77 -3.40
CA MET A 10 12.22 -6.60 -3.72
C MET A 10 11.94 -6.51 -5.21
N LEU A 11 10.69 -6.24 -5.54
CA LEU A 11 10.20 -6.04 -6.89
C LEU A 11 9.73 -4.59 -7.05
N GLY A 12 9.81 -4.06 -8.26
CA GLY A 12 9.37 -2.71 -8.60
C GLY A 12 8.55 -2.65 -9.87
N TYR A 13 8.10 -1.45 -10.21
CA TYR A 13 7.34 -1.18 -11.42
C TYR A 13 8.23 -0.48 -12.44
N GLY A 14 8.39 -1.06 -13.63
CA GLY A 14 9.18 -0.46 -14.70
C GLY A 14 8.65 0.90 -15.13
N LEU A 15 7.32 1.11 -15.09
CA LEU A 15 6.67 2.38 -15.38
C LEU A 15 7.13 3.53 -14.48
N LEU A 16 7.44 3.23 -13.22
CA LEU A 16 7.91 4.22 -12.26
C LEU A 16 9.43 4.42 -12.29
N GLY A 17 10.17 3.56 -13.01
CA GLY A 17 11.63 3.66 -13.12
C GLY A 17 12.13 4.94 -13.82
N ALA A 18 11.26 5.66 -14.52
CA ALA A 18 11.57 6.95 -15.15
C ALA A 18 11.58 8.13 -14.16
N TYR A 19 11.16 7.93 -12.91
CA TYR A 19 10.98 9.01 -11.92
C TYR A 19 11.97 8.85 -10.75
N PRO A 20 13.13 9.52 -10.81
CA PRO A 20 14.21 9.33 -9.83
C PRO A 20 13.92 9.95 -8.46
N ASN A 21 12.87 10.77 -8.34
CA ASN A 21 12.47 11.44 -7.09
C ASN A 21 11.57 10.58 -6.19
N ILE A 22 11.22 9.36 -6.61
CA ILE A 22 10.46 8.42 -5.81
C ILE A 22 11.18 7.07 -5.72
N SER A 23 10.90 6.36 -4.63
CA SER A 23 11.24 4.95 -4.47
C SER A 23 9.94 4.16 -4.32
N HIS A 24 9.83 3.06 -5.05
CA HIS A 24 8.67 2.18 -5.02
C HIS A 24 9.13 0.73 -5.03
N PHE A 25 8.45 -0.11 -4.25
CA PHE A 25 8.76 -1.52 -4.20
C PHE A 25 7.60 -2.35 -3.67
N VAL A 26 7.71 -3.64 -3.86
CA VAL A 26 6.94 -4.69 -3.19
C VAL A 26 7.95 -5.68 -2.63
N THR A 27 7.85 -5.99 -1.34
CA THR A 27 8.67 -7.04 -0.74
C THR A 27 8.12 -8.42 -1.12
N THR A 28 9.02 -9.39 -1.26
CA THR A 28 8.63 -10.81 -1.29
C THR A 28 8.72 -11.39 0.11
N ARG A 29 8.21 -12.60 0.31
CA ARG A 29 8.31 -13.30 1.60
C ARG A 29 9.72 -13.80 1.93
N HIS A 30 10.69 -13.68 1.03
CA HIS A 30 11.99 -14.33 1.15
C HIS A 30 13.04 -13.40 1.76
N GLY A 31 14.00 -13.99 2.48
CA GLY A 31 15.21 -13.29 2.90
C GLY A 31 15.18 -12.60 4.26
N GLY A 32 14.17 -12.87 5.08
CA GLY A 32 14.05 -12.26 6.42
C GLY A 32 14.37 -13.22 7.57
N TYR A 33 13.94 -12.81 8.77
CA TYR A 33 14.23 -13.43 10.06
C TYR A 33 13.04 -14.13 10.71
N SER A 34 11.85 -14.00 10.14
CA SER A 34 10.64 -14.65 10.64
C SER A 34 10.65 -16.15 10.31
N GLU A 35 9.92 -16.96 11.09
CA GLU A 35 9.85 -18.41 10.91
C GLU A 35 8.40 -18.92 10.85
N GLY A 36 8.23 -20.21 10.58
CA GLY A 36 6.91 -20.86 10.56
C GLY A 36 5.96 -20.22 9.55
N ALA A 37 4.75 -19.90 10.00
CA ALA A 37 3.72 -19.26 9.17
C ALA A 37 4.15 -17.89 8.63
N TYR A 38 5.06 -17.20 9.33
CA TYR A 38 5.56 -15.87 8.97
C TYR A 38 6.85 -15.91 8.15
N ALA A 39 7.36 -17.12 7.85
CA ALA A 39 8.65 -17.28 7.17
C ALA A 39 8.64 -16.60 5.78
N SER A 40 9.59 -15.75 5.43
CA SER A 40 10.74 -15.28 6.23
C SER A 40 10.77 -13.77 6.43
N PHE A 41 10.21 -12.98 5.51
CA PHE A 41 10.36 -11.53 5.48
C PHE A 41 9.04 -10.81 5.77
N ASN A 42 8.58 -10.94 7.01
CA ASN A 42 7.38 -10.29 7.50
C ASN A 42 7.72 -8.94 8.16
N CYS A 43 7.29 -7.84 7.55
CA CYS A 43 7.50 -6.49 8.08
C CYS A 43 6.29 -5.94 8.84
N SER A 44 5.17 -6.67 8.90
CA SER A 44 3.92 -6.16 9.47
C SER A 44 3.85 -6.43 10.98
N PRO A 45 3.73 -5.39 11.83
CA PRO A 45 3.63 -5.55 13.28
C PRO A 45 2.25 -6.09 13.72
N PHE A 46 1.30 -6.23 12.79
CA PHE A 46 -0.09 -6.57 13.07
C PHE A 46 -0.48 -8.00 12.69
N SER A 47 0.52 -8.79 12.28
CA SER A 47 0.34 -10.16 11.78
C SER A 47 0.31 -11.24 12.88
N GLY A 48 0.72 -10.91 14.10
CA GLY A 48 0.86 -11.86 15.22
C GLY A 48 2.22 -12.56 15.29
N ASP A 49 3.20 -12.12 14.50
CA ASP A 49 4.58 -12.57 14.56
C ASP A 49 5.34 -11.97 15.77
N GLU A 50 6.52 -12.53 16.06
CA GLU A 50 7.40 -12.01 17.11
C GLU A 50 7.93 -10.62 16.74
N LEU A 51 7.70 -9.64 17.62
CA LEU A 51 8.06 -8.23 17.39
C LEU A 51 9.54 -8.06 17.03
N GLU A 52 10.45 -8.76 17.72
CA GLU A 52 11.90 -8.68 17.45
C GLU A 52 12.24 -9.11 16.01
N ARG A 53 11.53 -10.11 15.45
CA ARG A 53 11.74 -10.58 14.08
C ARG A 53 11.19 -9.59 13.07
N VAL A 54 10.03 -9.00 13.36
CA VAL A 54 9.43 -7.93 12.56
C VAL A 54 10.35 -6.72 12.51
N GLU A 55 10.91 -6.27 13.65
CA GLU A 55 11.84 -5.14 13.72
C GLU A 55 13.16 -5.42 12.95
N LYS A 56 13.69 -6.64 13.03
CA LYS A 56 14.84 -7.07 12.20
C LYS A 56 14.51 -7.02 10.71
N ASN A 57 13.33 -7.47 10.31
CA ASN A 57 12.88 -7.40 8.92
C ASN A 57 12.70 -5.95 8.45
N GLN A 58 12.13 -5.07 9.26
CA GLN A 58 12.01 -3.64 8.93
C GLN A 58 13.39 -2.97 8.81
N THR A 59 14.33 -3.33 9.67
CA THR A 59 15.73 -2.87 9.58
C THR A 59 16.39 -3.37 8.30
N LEU A 60 16.21 -4.64 7.94
CA LEU A 60 16.71 -5.21 6.71
C LEU A 60 16.11 -4.53 5.46
N LEU A 61 14.82 -4.20 5.51
CA LEU A 61 14.16 -3.43 4.45
C LEU A 61 14.85 -2.08 4.24
N PHE A 62 15.12 -1.35 5.32
CA PHE A 62 15.80 -0.04 5.25
C PHE A 62 17.18 -0.15 4.61
N GLN A 63 17.92 -1.19 4.96
CA GLN A 63 19.26 -1.46 4.41
C GLN A 63 19.23 -1.89 2.94
N SER A 64 18.11 -2.43 2.47
CA SER A 64 17.94 -2.89 1.08
C SER A 64 17.57 -1.76 0.12
N LEU A 65 17.18 -0.59 0.65
CA LEU A 65 16.84 0.59 -0.14
C LEU A 65 18.09 1.39 -0.48
N SER A 66 18.16 1.91 -1.71
CA SER A 66 19.26 2.79 -2.16
C SER A 66 19.41 4.05 -1.31
N GLN A 67 18.29 4.53 -0.75
CA GLN A 67 18.23 5.61 0.23
C GLN A 67 17.36 5.16 1.39
N ALA A 68 17.95 5.13 2.59
CA ALA A 68 17.22 4.80 3.79
C ALA A 68 16.17 5.90 4.07
N PRO A 69 14.87 5.54 4.17
CA PRO A 69 13.85 6.50 4.55
C PRO A 69 14.05 6.93 6.00
N ARG A 70 13.56 8.13 6.34
CA ARG A 70 13.55 8.64 7.72
C ARG A 70 12.43 8.00 8.54
N HIS A 71 11.31 7.67 7.87
CA HIS A 71 10.12 7.13 8.50
C HIS A 71 9.61 5.91 7.73
N LEU A 72 9.27 4.84 8.45
CA LEU A 72 8.48 3.71 7.95
C LEU A 72 7.09 3.81 8.56
N ILE A 73 6.07 3.88 7.72
CA ILE A 73 4.71 4.11 8.17
C ILE A 73 3.84 2.98 7.66
N ILE A 74 3.41 2.11 8.57
CA ILE A 74 2.56 0.95 8.30
C ILE A 74 1.28 1.11 9.13
N PRO A 75 0.10 1.22 8.49
CA PRO A 75 -1.15 1.40 9.21
C PRO A 75 -1.72 0.08 9.72
N PHE A 76 -2.60 0.15 10.72
CA PHE A 76 -3.44 -0.98 11.11
C PHE A 76 -4.66 -1.03 10.19
N GLN A 77 -4.59 -1.89 9.18
CA GLN A 77 -5.59 -2.02 8.12
C GLN A 77 -6.83 -2.78 8.61
N THR A 78 -8.01 -2.31 8.24
CA THR A 78 -9.29 -2.91 8.66
C THR A 78 -10.21 -3.28 7.50
N HIS A 79 -9.68 -3.26 6.27
CA HIS A 79 -10.43 -3.47 5.02
C HIS A 79 -11.53 -2.42 4.80
N GLY A 80 -11.35 -1.22 5.37
CA GLY A 80 -12.23 -0.08 5.16
C GLY A 80 -11.71 0.85 4.07
N THR A 81 -12.15 2.11 4.12
CA THR A 81 -11.86 3.14 3.10
C THR A 81 -11.19 4.38 3.67
N LYS A 82 -10.72 4.35 4.92
CA LYS A 82 -10.10 5.52 5.54
C LYS A 82 -8.70 5.76 4.97
N ILE A 83 -8.46 7.01 4.59
CA ILE A 83 -7.20 7.50 4.03
C ILE A 83 -6.57 8.51 4.99
N LEU A 84 -5.30 8.32 5.33
CA LEU A 84 -4.54 9.23 6.18
C LEU A 84 -3.46 9.96 5.36
N PRO A 85 -3.50 11.30 5.29
CA PRO A 85 -2.35 12.10 4.88
C PRO A 85 -1.23 11.99 5.92
N VAL A 86 -0.05 11.58 5.49
CA VAL A 86 1.19 11.71 6.25
C VAL A 86 1.78 13.06 5.90
N ASP A 87 1.54 14.04 6.76
CA ASP A 87 1.98 15.43 6.63
C ASP A 87 2.79 15.85 7.88
N GLU A 88 3.21 17.13 7.94
CA GLU A 88 3.93 17.67 9.10
C GLU A 88 3.19 17.46 10.43
N LYS A 89 1.85 17.48 10.43
CA LYS A 89 1.05 17.25 11.63
C LYS A 89 1.18 15.80 12.10
N PHE A 90 1.11 14.83 11.19
CA PHE A 90 1.36 13.44 11.54
C PHE A 90 2.79 13.25 12.04
N LEU A 91 3.79 13.81 11.34
CA LEU A 91 5.20 13.65 11.68
C LEU A 91 5.60 14.34 12.99
N GLY A 92 4.93 15.44 13.35
CA GLY A 92 5.13 16.16 14.61
C GLY A 92 4.37 15.58 15.81
N ALA A 93 3.48 14.61 15.59
CA ALA A 93 2.74 13.96 16.66
C ALA A 93 3.61 12.98 17.47
N SER A 94 3.21 12.71 18.72
CA SER A 94 3.90 11.69 19.53
C SER A 94 3.71 10.28 18.94
N GLY A 95 4.59 9.34 19.28
CA GLY A 95 4.47 7.96 18.79
C GLY A 95 3.12 7.31 19.11
N GLN A 96 2.55 7.57 20.29
CA GLN A 96 1.20 7.10 20.64
C GLN A 96 0.12 7.73 19.75
N GLN A 97 0.19 9.05 19.52
CA GLN A 97 -0.76 9.73 18.65
C GLN A 97 -0.67 9.24 17.21
N GLN A 98 0.54 8.97 16.70
CA GLN A 98 0.73 8.37 15.38
C GLN A 98 0.08 6.98 15.30
N GLN A 99 0.25 6.14 16.32
CA GLN A 99 -0.41 4.82 16.39
C GLN A 99 -1.93 4.94 16.38
N GLU A 100 -2.50 5.89 17.13
CA GLU A 100 -3.94 6.15 17.14
C GLU A 100 -4.45 6.64 15.77
N MET A 101 -3.71 7.52 15.10
CA MET A 101 -4.05 8.01 13.76
C MET A 101 -3.99 6.91 12.70
N LEU A 102 -3.08 5.94 12.85
CA LEU A 102 -2.90 4.81 11.93
C LEU A 102 -3.92 3.68 12.13
N ASN A 103 -4.77 3.76 13.15
CA ASN A 103 -5.73 2.72 13.46
C ASN A 103 -6.94 2.74 12.50
N GLY A 104 -7.14 1.63 11.78
CA GLY A 104 -8.23 1.48 10.82
C GLY A 104 -8.02 2.24 9.52
N ILE A 105 -6.75 2.45 9.14
CA ILE A 105 -6.36 3.14 7.92
C ILE A 105 -5.97 2.11 6.85
N ASP A 106 -6.57 2.23 5.67
CA ASP A 106 -6.34 1.32 4.55
C ASP A 106 -5.67 2.02 3.35
N ALA A 107 -5.45 3.33 3.42
CA ALA A 107 -4.61 4.05 2.48
C ALA A 107 -3.80 5.17 3.16
N LEU A 108 -2.56 5.33 2.70
CA LEU A 108 -1.70 6.45 3.10
C LEU A 108 -1.38 7.30 1.88
N ILE A 109 -1.28 8.61 2.07
CA ILE A 109 -0.86 9.56 1.02
C ILE A 109 0.17 10.55 1.57
N THR A 110 1.12 10.99 0.77
CA THR A 110 2.10 11.99 1.21
C THR A 110 2.81 12.71 0.05
N THR A 111 3.30 13.91 0.34
CA THR A 111 4.33 14.64 -0.43
C THR A 111 5.63 14.79 0.38
N GLU A 112 5.67 14.29 1.62
CA GLU A 112 6.78 14.49 2.54
C GLU A 112 7.99 13.62 2.16
N PRO A 113 9.14 14.23 1.84
CA PRO A 113 10.32 13.47 1.47
C PRO A 113 10.86 12.63 2.65
N GLY A 114 11.38 11.45 2.34
CA GLY A 114 11.93 10.53 3.35
C GLY A 114 10.87 9.71 4.11
N CYS A 115 9.58 9.85 3.76
CA CYS A 115 8.53 8.98 4.26
C CYS A 115 8.34 7.76 3.36
N CYS A 116 8.55 6.57 3.91
CA CYS A 116 8.17 5.30 3.27
C CYS A 116 6.80 4.89 3.81
N ILE A 117 5.75 5.27 3.08
CA ILE A 117 4.39 4.82 3.36
C ILE A 117 4.16 3.43 2.81
N CYS A 118 3.53 2.57 3.59
CA CYS A 118 3.36 1.15 3.27
C CYS A 118 1.93 0.70 3.55
N ILE A 119 1.56 -0.38 2.89
CA ILE A 119 0.40 -1.21 3.22
C ILE A 119 0.89 -2.66 3.26
N SER A 120 0.29 -3.48 4.11
CA SER A 120 0.57 -4.91 4.22
C SER A 120 -0.46 -5.71 3.43
N THR A 121 -0.02 -6.70 2.65
CA THR A 121 -0.94 -7.60 1.93
C THR A 121 -0.47 -9.04 2.02
N ALA A 122 -1.42 -9.94 2.17
CA ALA A 122 -1.35 -11.33 1.72
C ALA A 122 -2.72 -11.57 1.06
N ASP A 123 -2.73 -11.77 -0.26
CA ASP A 123 -3.91 -11.91 -1.13
C ASP A 123 -4.65 -10.62 -1.54
N CYS A 124 -4.91 -9.68 -0.64
CA CYS A 124 -5.55 -8.40 -1.02
C CYS A 124 -4.72 -7.63 -2.05
N ILE A 125 -5.36 -6.79 -2.88
CA ILE A 125 -4.71 -6.10 -4.00
C ILE A 125 -4.03 -4.81 -3.51
N PRO A 126 -2.70 -4.69 -3.57
CA PRO A 126 -2.02 -3.43 -3.29
C PRO A 126 -2.05 -2.52 -4.52
N VAL A 127 -2.34 -1.23 -4.34
CA VAL A 127 -2.27 -0.22 -5.39
C VAL A 127 -1.36 0.91 -4.96
N LEU A 128 -0.32 1.19 -5.76
CA LEU A 128 0.52 2.38 -5.60
C LEU A 128 0.08 3.45 -6.59
N LEU A 129 -0.06 4.69 -6.14
CA LEU A 129 -0.38 5.83 -6.99
C LEU A 129 0.76 6.85 -6.92
N TYR A 130 1.09 7.44 -8.06
CA TYR A 130 2.08 8.51 -8.13
C TYR A 130 1.60 9.65 -9.02
N ASP A 131 1.42 10.83 -8.43
CA ASP A 131 1.17 12.08 -9.12
C ASP A 131 2.50 12.68 -9.62
N ARG A 132 2.64 12.79 -10.93
CA ARG A 132 3.86 13.26 -11.58
C ARG A 132 4.07 14.77 -11.49
N VAL A 133 3.00 15.53 -11.27
CA VAL A 133 3.02 17.01 -11.24
C VAL A 133 3.29 17.50 -9.83
N HIS A 134 2.56 17.00 -8.84
CA HIS A 134 2.68 17.43 -7.44
C HIS A 134 3.66 16.56 -6.63
N HIS A 135 4.18 15.49 -7.23
CA HIS A 135 5.06 14.52 -6.59
C HIS A 135 4.45 13.84 -5.34
N ALA A 136 3.12 13.72 -5.31
CA ALA A 136 2.40 13.01 -4.29
C ALA A 136 2.41 11.50 -4.56
N VAL A 137 2.56 10.70 -3.51
CA VAL A 137 2.48 9.24 -3.56
C VAL A 137 1.35 8.72 -2.69
N ALA A 138 0.80 7.57 -3.07
CA ALA A 138 -0.14 6.81 -2.25
C ALA A 138 0.18 5.33 -2.22
N ALA A 139 -0.11 4.69 -1.10
CA ALA A 139 -0.16 3.23 -0.96
C ALA A 139 -1.54 2.83 -0.44
N VAL A 140 -2.25 1.99 -1.20
CA VAL A 140 -3.66 1.64 -0.98
C VAL A 140 -3.81 0.14 -0.83
N HIS A 141 -4.48 -0.28 0.23
CA HIS A 141 -4.91 -1.65 0.48
C HIS A 141 -6.33 -1.86 -0.09
N ALA A 142 -6.43 -2.50 -1.25
CA ALA A 142 -7.70 -2.81 -1.89
C ALA A 142 -8.06 -4.30 -1.70
N GLY A 143 -8.53 -4.63 -0.50
CA GLY A 143 -9.31 -5.86 -0.31
C GLY A 143 -10.68 -5.77 -1.01
N TRP A 144 -11.42 -6.88 -1.07
CA TRP A 144 -12.72 -6.90 -1.78
C TRP A 144 -13.72 -5.89 -1.18
N ARG A 145 -13.76 -5.73 0.15
CA ARG A 145 -14.63 -4.75 0.84
C ARG A 145 -14.27 -3.31 0.44
N GLY A 146 -13.00 -2.93 0.62
CA GLY A 146 -12.52 -1.61 0.20
C GLY A 146 -12.70 -1.35 -1.29
N THR A 147 -12.63 -2.39 -2.13
CA THR A 147 -12.89 -2.28 -3.58
C THR A 147 -14.36 -2.00 -3.88
N VAL A 148 -15.28 -2.72 -3.25
CA VAL A 148 -16.74 -2.48 -3.33
C VAL A 148 -17.08 -1.07 -2.87
N GLU A 149 -16.42 -0.59 -1.81
CA GLU A 149 -16.55 0.77 -1.28
C GLU A 149 -15.64 1.80 -1.97
N TYR A 150 -15.04 1.47 -3.12
CA TYR A 150 -14.34 2.41 -4.00
C TYR A 150 -13.09 3.12 -3.41
N ILE A 151 -12.31 2.43 -2.56
CA ILE A 151 -11.15 2.99 -1.84
C ILE A 151 -10.12 3.69 -2.74
N VAL A 152 -9.83 3.16 -3.93
CA VAL A 152 -8.85 3.78 -4.85
C VAL A 152 -9.39 5.13 -5.36
N GLY A 153 -10.68 5.19 -5.67
CA GLY A 153 -11.34 6.43 -6.04
C GLY A 153 -11.33 7.46 -4.91
N HIS A 154 -11.69 7.04 -3.70
CA HIS A 154 -11.61 7.91 -2.51
C HIS A 154 -10.19 8.40 -2.22
N THR A 155 -9.18 7.58 -2.50
CA THR A 155 -7.78 7.97 -2.38
C THR A 155 -7.44 9.07 -3.40
N LEU A 156 -7.84 8.93 -4.67
CA LEU A 156 -7.65 9.97 -5.69
C LEU A 156 -8.38 11.26 -5.35
N GLU A 157 -9.62 11.18 -4.85
CA GLU A 157 -10.37 12.35 -4.37
C GLU A 157 -9.66 13.05 -3.22
N LYS A 158 -9.09 12.28 -2.28
CA LYS A 158 -8.32 12.82 -1.17
C LYS A 158 -7.01 13.45 -1.63
N MET A 159 -6.28 12.80 -2.55
CA MET A 159 -5.09 13.37 -3.17
C MET A 159 -5.40 14.69 -3.90
N ARG A 160 -6.51 14.75 -4.66
CA ARG A 160 -6.97 16.00 -5.28
C ARG A 160 -7.23 17.09 -4.26
N ALA A 161 -7.95 16.75 -3.19
CA ALA A 161 -8.30 17.72 -2.15
C ALA A 161 -7.10 18.24 -1.35
N VAL A 162 -6.07 17.42 -1.14
CA VAL A 162 -4.91 17.76 -0.32
C VAL A 162 -3.77 18.37 -1.15
N PHE A 163 -3.51 17.83 -2.34
CA PHE A 163 -2.34 18.16 -3.16
C PHE A 163 -2.68 18.83 -4.49
N GLY A 164 -3.95 18.86 -4.91
CA GLY A 164 -4.33 19.32 -6.25
C GLY A 164 -4.16 18.25 -7.34
N THR A 165 -3.95 16.98 -6.97
CA THR A 165 -3.78 15.87 -7.91
C THR A 165 -4.95 15.74 -8.89
N GLU A 166 -4.61 15.68 -10.18
CA GLU A 166 -5.55 15.37 -11.25
C GLU A 166 -5.31 13.95 -11.78
N GLY A 167 -6.37 13.20 -12.05
CA GLY A 167 -6.26 11.77 -12.40
C GLY A 167 -5.42 11.49 -13.66
N GLN A 168 -5.40 12.41 -14.62
CA GLN A 168 -4.58 12.34 -15.83
C GLN A 168 -3.06 12.37 -15.55
N ASP A 169 -2.66 12.91 -14.41
CA ASP A 169 -1.27 13.07 -14.02
C ASP A 169 -0.78 11.90 -13.16
N VAL A 170 -1.68 11.00 -12.75
CA VAL A 170 -1.39 9.86 -11.89
C VAL A 170 -0.98 8.61 -12.67
N ILE A 171 0.12 7.99 -12.25
CA ILE A 171 0.46 6.61 -12.60
C ILE A 171 -0.07 5.70 -11.50
N ALA A 172 -0.94 4.75 -11.85
CA ALA A 172 -1.40 3.69 -10.96
C ALA A 172 -0.67 2.38 -11.26
N CYS A 173 -0.15 1.74 -10.21
CA CYS A 173 0.54 0.46 -10.27
C CYS A 173 -0.17 -0.55 -9.37
N ILE A 174 -0.73 -1.60 -9.98
CA ILE A 174 -1.36 -2.71 -9.25
C ILE A 174 -0.29 -3.76 -8.96
N GLY A 175 -0.10 -4.09 -7.69
CA GLY A 175 0.89 -5.06 -7.25
C GLY A 175 0.36 -6.48 -7.11
N PRO A 176 1.21 -7.39 -6.60
CA PRO A 176 0.84 -8.79 -6.39
C PRO A 176 -0.33 -8.92 -5.44
N GLY A 177 -1.35 -9.64 -5.88
CA GLY A 177 -2.47 -10.09 -5.06
C GLY A 177 -2.99 -11.42 -5.60
N ILE A 178 -4.02 -11.95 -4.97
CA ILE A 178 -4.60 -13.23 -5.35
C ILE A 178 -5.18 -13.16 -6.77
N SER A 179 -4.93 -14.21 -7.55
CA SER A 179 -5.41 -14.28 -8.93
C SER A 179 -6.84 -14.82 -8.99
N LEU A 180 -7.55 -14.55 -10.09
CA LEU A 180 -8.89 -15.09 -10.35
C LEU A 180 -8.96 -16.62 -10.21
N GLN A 181 -7.91 -17.34 -10.62
CA GLN A 181 -7.86 -18.81 -10.56
C GLN A 181 -7.79 -19.36 -9.12
N SER A 182 -7.50 -18.50 -8.14
CA SER A 182 -7.30 -18.88 -6.74
C SER A 182 -8.24 -18.14 -5.78
N PHE A 183 -9.03 -17.19 -6.28
CA PHE A 183 -9.94 -16.36 -5.48
C PHE A 183 -11.37 -16.86 -5.61
N GLU A 184 -11.68 -17.94 -4.89
CA GLU A 184 -13.05 -18.44 -4.74
C GLU A 184 -13.81 -17.57 -3.73
N VAL A 185 -15.00 -17.11 -4.11
CA VAL A 185 -15.84 -16.23 -3.29
C VAL A 185 -17.28 -16.73 -3.28
N GLY A 186 -18.01 -16.43 -2.21
CA GLY A 186 -19.44 -16.66 -2.13
C GLY A 186 -20.24 -15.63 -2.94
N ASP A 187 -21.53 -15.91 -3.11
CA ASP A 187 -22.47 -15.06 -3.85
C ASP A 187 -22.51 -13.63 -3.29
N GLU A 188 -22.31 -13.45 -1.98
CA GLU A 188 -22.34 -12.15 -1.33
C GLU A 188 -21.28 -11.18 -1.85
N VAL A 189 -20.10 -11.68 -2.19
CA VAL A 189 -19.01 -10.87 -2.74
C VAL A 189 -19.30 -10.55 -4.21
N TYR A 190 -19.80 -11.53 -4.97
CA TYR A 190 -20.17 -11.36 -6.36
C TYR A 190 -21.27 -10.31 -6.52
N GLU A 191 -22.37 -10.46 -5.76
CA GLU A 191 -23.49 -9.53 -5.78
C GLU A 191 -23.04 -8.11 -5.41
N SER A 192 -22.22 -7.96 -4.37
CA SER A 192 -21.69 -6.66 -3.95
C SER A 192 -20.90 -5.97 -5.07
N LEU A 193 -20.04 -6.71 -5.78
CA LEU A 193 -19.26 -6.17 -6.90
C LEU A 193 -20.13 -5.81 -8.11
N VAL A 194 -21.09 -6.68 -8.48
CA VAL A 194 -22.02 -6.43 -9.58
C VAL A 194 -22.88 -5.19 -9.31
N LEU A 195 -23.41 -5.06 -8.10
CA LEU A 195 -24.17 -3.89 -7.67
C LEU A 195 -23.34 -2.61 -7.81
N THR A 196 -22.10 -2.61 -7.32
CA THR A 196 -21.19 -1.47 -7.45
C THR A 196 -20.91 -1.11 -8.91
N LEU A 197 -20.68 -2.09 -9.78
CA LEU A 197 -20.44 -1.85 -11.22
C LEU A 197 -21.67 -1.27 -11.94
N ILE A 198 -22.88 -1.73 -11.58
CA ILE A 198 -24.13 -1.21 -12.15
C ILE A 198 -24.34 0.24 -11.69
N ILE A 199 -24.20 0.52 -10.39
CA ILE A 199 -24.44 1.85 -9.82
C ILE A 199 -23.42 2.87 -10.34
N SER A 200 -22.17 2.47 -10.54
CA SER A 200 -21.10 3.34 -11.06
C SER A 200 -21.15 3.55 -12.58
N GLY A 201 -22.08 2.90 -13.30
CA GLY A 201 -22.15 2.97 -14.76
C GLY A 201 -21.01 2.24 -15.49
N LEU A 202 -20.22 1.42 -14.78
CA LEU A 202 -19.08 0.65 -15.28
C LEU A 202 -19.51 -0.74 -15.80
N GLN A 203 -20.60 -0.81 -16.58
CA GLN A 203 -21.18 -2.08 -17.07
C GLN A 203 -20.31 -2.87 -18.09
N ARG A 204 -19.06 -2.48 -18.34
CA ARG A 204 -18.21 -3.08 -19.40
C ARG A 204 -17.03 -3.94 -18.90
N ILE A 205 -16.97 -4.32 -17.63
CA ILE A 205 -15.78 -5.00 -17.05
C ILE A 205 -16.05 -6.45 -16.59
N LEU A 206 -17.23 -7.02 -16.84
CA LEU A 206 -17.49 -8.45 -16.59
C LEU A 206 -17.63 -9.22 -17.91
#